data_AF-A0A943HEM4-F1
#
_entry.id   AF-A0A943HEM4-F1
#
_cell.length_a   1.000
_cell.length_b   1.000
_cell.length_c   1.000
_cell.angle_alpha   90.00
_cell.angle_beta   90.00
_cell.angle_gamma   90.00
#
_symmetry.space_group_name_H-M   'P 1'
#
loop_
_entity.id
_entity.type
_entity.pdbx_description
1 polymer ?
#
loop_
_entity_poly.entity_id
_entity_poly.type
_entity_poly.pdbx_seq_one_letter_code
_entity_poly.pdbx_strand_id
1 'polypeptide(L)' 'MNLLEVWIEDVISIEGVKIDGIDKIKVTFNTICWGSRGIDTRIFNNIKEWEKFKERKYYLA' A
#
# COMPACT_ATOMS: atom_id res chain seq x y z
N MET A 1 -11.21 -16.32 -14.52
CA MET A 1 -10.28 -16.23 -13.38
C MET A 1 -10.37 -14.79 -12.89
N ASN A 2 -11.16 -14.53 -11.85
CA ASN A 2 -11.51 -13.16 -11.44
C ASN A 2 -10.39 -12.59 -10.58
N LEU A 3 -9.49 -11.82 -11.20
CA LEU A 3 -8.55 -10.97 -10.47
C LEU A 3 -9.34 -9.79 -9.92
N LEU A 4 -9.46 -9.70 -8.59
CA LEU A 4 -9.98 -8.51 -7.92
C LEU A 4 -8.98 -7.37 -8.16
N GLU A 5 -9.33 -6.45 -9.06
CA GLU A 5 -8.57 -5.23 -9.32
C GLU A 5 -8.69 -4.32 -8.09
N VAL A 6 -7.60 -4.20 -7.32
CA VAL A 6 -7.51 -3.31 -6.16
C VAL A 6 -6.52 -2.21 -6.48
N TRP A 7 -7.06 -1.01 -6.69
CA TRP A 7 -6.33 0.21 -6.99
C TRP A 7 -6.00 0.92 -5.69
N ILE A 8 -4.88 1.64 -5.63
CA ILE A 8 -4.61 2.57 -4.54
C ILE A 8 -5.05 3.96 -5.03
N GLU A 9 -5.99 4.60 -4.33
CA GLU A 9 -6.54 5.91 -4.69
C GLU A 9 -5.59 7.02 -4.24
N ASP A 10 -5.20 7.01 -2.97
CA ASP A 10 -4.31 7.99 -2.37
C ASP A 10 -3.58 7.41 -1.14
N VAL A 11 -2.50 8.08 -0.74
CA VAL A 11 -1.76 7.76 0.47
C VAL A 11 -2.21 8.72 1.58
N ILE A 12 -2.73 8.14 2.66
CA ILE A 12 -3.20 8.89 3.82
C ILE A 12 -2.02 9.28 4.71
N SER A 13 -1.12 8.33 5.01
CA SER A 13 0.03 8.58 5.88
C SER A 13 1.20 7.63 5.60
N ILE A 14 2.41 8.12 5.87
CA ILE A 14 3.64 7.35 5.92
C ILE A 14 4.33 7.67 7.23
N GLU A 15 4.43 6.68 8.11
CA GLU A 15 5.01 6.81 9.45
C GLU A 15 6.24 5.91 9.57
N GLY A 16 7.33 6.44 10.14
CA GLY A 16 8.45 5.60 10.57
C GLY A 16 8.07 4.84 11.83
N VAL A 17 8.13 3.51 11.79
CA VAL A 17 7.82 2.64 12.94
C VAL A 17 9.00 1.74 13.24
N LYS A 18 9.30 1.54 14.52
CA LYS A 18 10.36 0.63 14.95
C LYS A 18 9.75 -0.69 15.38
N ILE A 19 10.07 -1.77 14.67
CA ILE A 19 9.57 -3.12 14.96
C ILE A 19 10.78 -4.02 15.18
N ASP A 20 10.87 -4.65 16.35
CA ASP A 20 12.00 -5.50 16.74
C ASP A 20 13.36 -4.79 16.63
N GLY A 21 13.40 -3.49 16.91
CA GLY A 21 14.61 -2.67 16.84
C GLY A 21 15.01 -2.23 15.43
N ILE A 22 14.27 -2.64 14.40
CA ILE A 22 14.51 -2.29 12.99
C ILE A 22 13.57 -1.15 12.59
N ASP A 23 14.14 -0.10 11.98
CA ASP A 23 13.36 0.98 11.39
C ASP A 23 12.63 0.49 10.14
N LYS A 24 11.31 0.62 10.14
CA LYS A 24 10.38 0.27 9.06
C LYS A 24 9.49 1.46 8.77
N ILE A 25 8.75 1.40 7.66
CA ILE A 25 7.71 2.39 7.35
C ILE A 25 6.35 1.72 7.40
N LYS A 26 5.38 2.40 8.00
CA LYS A 26 3.97 2.02 7.98
C LYS A 26 3.26 2.99 7.05
N VAL A 27 2.62 2.45 6.01
CA VAL A 27 1.90 3.23 5.01
C VAL A 27 0.42 2.90 5.11
N THR A 28 -0.39 3.95 5.27
CA THR A 28 -1.86 3.87 5.26
C THR A 28 -2.35 4.49 3.97
N PHE A 29 -3.19 3.79 3.22
CA PHE A 29 -3.63 4.23 1.90
C PHE A 29 -5.07 3.80 1.61
N ASN A 30 -5.76 4.63 0.84
CA ASN A 30 -7.08 4.30 0.32
C ASN A 30 -6.94 3.33 -0.86
N THR A 31 -7.87 2.39 -0.92
CA THR A 31 -7.99 1.41 -1.99
C THR A 31 -9.37 1.44 -2.58
N ILE A 32 -9.47 1.19 -3.89
CA ILE A 32 -10.74 1.01 -4.60
C ILE A 32 -10.76 -0.39 -5.18
N CYS A 33 -11.83 -1.12 -4.88
CA CYS A 33 -12.13 -2.41 -5.46
C CYS A 33 -13.56 -2.36 -6.00
N TRP A 34 -13.73 -2.36 -7.33
CA TRP A 34 -15.06 -2.37 -7.99
C TRP A 34 -16.03 -1.31 -7.46
N GLY A 35 -15.55 -0.08 -7.25
CA GLY A 35 -16.36 1.04 -6.75
C GLY A 35 -16.53 1.10 -5.23
N SER A 36 -16.03 0.10 -4.48
CA SER A 36 -15.97 0.14 -3.02
C SER A 36 -14.62 0.71 -2.56
N ARG A 37 -14.68 1.76 -1.74
CA ARG A 37 -13.51 2.35 -1.09
C ARG A 37 -13.20 1.65 0.22
N GLY A 38 -11.93 1.39 0.49
CA GLY A 38 -11.46 0.82 1.76
C GLY A 38 -10.09 1.37 2.14
N ILE A 39 -9.79 1.39 3.44
CA ILE A 39 -8.48 1.81 3.95
C ILE A 39 -7.65 0.56 4.22
N ASP A 40 -6.45 0.48 3.64
CA ASP A 40 -5.47 -0.57 3.95
C ASP A 40 -4.26 0.05 4.66
N THR A 41 -3.59 -0.75 5.48
CA THR A 41 -2.39 -0.33 6.23
C THR A 41 -1.37 -1.43 6.15
N ARG A 42 -0.17 -1.10 5.66
CA ARG A 42 0.92 -2.07 5.48
C ARG A 42 2.24 -1.53 6.01
N ILE A 43 3.07 -2.46 6.48
CA ILE A 43 4.42 -2.16 6.93
C ILE A 43 5.41 -2.63 5.86
N PHE A 44 6.33 -1.76 5.49
CA PHE A 44 7.39 -2.03 4.54
C PHE A 44 8.74 -1.82 5.19
N ASN A 45 9.75 -2.53 4.71
CA ASN A 45 11.11 -2.37 5.24
C ASN A 45 11.74 -1.03 4.86
N ASN A 46 11.33 -0.43 3.73
CA ASN A 46 11.82 0.84 3.25
C ASN A 46 10.88 1.43 2.20
N ILE A 47 11.12 2.70 1.83
CA ILE A 47 10.33 3.41 0.83
C ILE A 47 10.41 2.78 -0.57
N LYS A 48 11.53 2.13 -0.94
CA LYS A 48 11.67 1.46 -2.25
C LYS A 48 10.74 0.26 -2.37
N GLU A 49 10.51 -0.47 -1.28
CA GLU A 49 9.58 -1.61 -1.25
C GLU A 49 8.13 -1.14 -1.40
N TRP A 50 7.79 -0.01 -0.77
CA TRP A 50 6.51 0.68 -0.97
C TRP A 50 6.32 1.12 -2.44
N GLU A 51 7.30 1.79 -3.05
CA GLU A 51 7.20 2.24 -4.45
C GLU A 51 6.99 1.06 -5.40
N LYS A 52 7.72 -0.05 -5.22
CA LYS A 52 7.50 -1.28 -6.02
C LYS A 52 6.12 -1.89 -5.78
N PHE A 53 5.62 -1.84 -4.55
CA PHE A 53 4.27 -2.32 -4.23
C PHE A 53 3.21 -1.46 -4.93
N LYS A 54 3.41 -0.15 -4.92
CA LYS A 54 2.61 0.81 -5.67
C LYS A 54 2.61 0.44 -7.16
N GLU A 55 3.76 0.33 -7.82
CA GLU A 55 3.82 -0.04 -9.24
C GLU A 55 3.05 -1.33 -9.58
N ARG A 56 3.14 -2.37 -8.73
CA ARG A 56 2.46 -3.66 -8.95
C ARG A 56 0.93 -3.60 -8.79
N LYS A 57 0.42 -2.73 -7.92
CA LYS A 57 -1.02 -2.60 -7.67
C LYS A 57 -1.73 -1.69 -8.68
N TYR A 58 -0.99 -0.83 -9.37
CA TYR A 58 -1.52 0.08 -10.38
C TYR A 58 -1.39 -0.49 -11.81
N TYR A 59 -0.71 -1.63 -11.99
CA TYR A 59 -0.58 -2.29 -13.30
C TYR A 59 -1.74 -3.26 -13.56
N LEU A 60 -2.86 -2.70 -14.01
CA LEU A 60 -3.72 -3.33 -15.00
C LEU A 60 -3.80 -2.36 -16.17
N ALA A 61 -2.81 -2.48 -17.06
CA ALA A 61 -2.87 -1.93 -18.41
C ALA A 61 -3.71 -2.84 -19.30
#